data_AF-A0A4U0P6Z8-F1
#
_entry.id   AF-A0A4U0P6Z8-F1
#
_cell.length_a   1.000
_cell.length_b   1.000
_cell.length_c   1.000
_cell.angle_alpha   90.00
_cell.angle_beta   90.00
_cell.angle_gamma   90.00
#
_symmetry.space_group_name_H-M   'P 1'
#
loop_
_entity.id
_entity.type
_entity.pdbx_description
1 polymer ?
#
loop_
_entity_poly.entity_id
_entity_poly.type
_entity_poly.pdbx_seq_one_letter_code
_entity_poly.pdbx_strand_id
1 'polypeptide(L)'
;MMNVLKLLSLSFCVIGTTACQSPSDGKNNNLNTRQTTADSVSTTKESKKAVVDDTSATIVSVDLGLAPKQYNARVLSQPNPRSIHPDWEQSKLGTSWSLFAKKKITNAHGVFYEGDLLSPRGGKMDKGPYFFIASEWEKP
;
A
#
# COMPACT_ATOMS: atom_id res chain seq x y z
N MET A 1 49.23 -0.09 -46.74
CA MET A 1 48.12 0.75 -47.25
C MET A 1 47.08 0.90 -46.16
N MET A 2 47.03 2.09 -45.54
CA MET A 2 46.18 2.41 -44.38
C MET A 2 44.83 2.90 -44.88
N ASN A 3 43.74 2.23 -44.52
CA ASN A 3 42.39 2.78 -44.63
C ASN A 3 41.81 2.94 -43.23
N VAL A 4 41.88 4.18 -42.75
CA VAL A 4 41.30 4.65 -41.49
C VAL A 4 39.88 5.10 -41.81
N LEU A 5 38.86 4.33 -41.41
CA LEU A 5 37.46 4.73 -41.54
C LEU A 5 37.03 5.50 -40.29
N LYS A 6 36.47 6.68 -40.55
CA LYS A 6 36.23 7.80 -39.63
C LYS A 6 35.23 7.49 -38.52
N LEU A 7 35.57 7.90 -37.30
CA LEU A 7 34.65 8.13 -36.19
C LEU A 7 33.60 9.19 -36.58
N LEU A 8 32.33 8.89 -36.34
CA LEU A 8 31.25 9.89 -36.22
C LEU A 8 30.91 10.04 -34.74
N SER A 9 31.45 11.10 -34.14
CA SER A 9 31.08 11.59 -32.81
C SER A 9 29.78 12.38 -32.93
N LEU A 10 28.70 11.89 -32.35
CA LEU A 10 27.47 12.65 -32.16
C LEU A 10 27.54 13.40 -30.83
N SER A 11 28.02 14.63 -30.91
CA SER A 11 27.97 15.63 -29.85
C SER A 11 26.55 16.21 -29.77
N PHE A 12 25.82 15.94 -28.70
CA PHE A 12 24.62 16.68 -28.34
C PHE A 12 25.01 17.78 -27.35
N CYS A 13 24.91 19.03 -27.78
CA CYS A 13 25.18 20.20 -26.96
C CYS A 13 23.98 21.16 -27.03
N VAL A 14 23.35 21.36 -25.86
CA VAL A 14 22.79 22.62 -25.30
C VAL A 14 21.60 23.23 -26.06
N ILE A 15 20.47 23.58 -25.40
CA ILE A 15 20.20 24.92 -24.85
C ILE A 15 19.36 24.84 -23.57
N GLY A 16 19.87 25.45 -22.49
CA GLY A 16 19.06 25.90 -21.36
C GLY A 16 18.94 27.42 -21.38
N THR A 17 17.80 27.94 -20.92
CA THR A 17 17.63 29.34 -20.45
C THR A 17 16.56 29.33 -19.35
N THR A 18 16.97 29.40 -18.09
CA THR A 18 16.92 30.55 -17.16
C THR A 18 15.54 30.91 -16.60
N ALA A 19 15.37 30.47 -15.35
CA ALA A 19 14.77 31.12 -14.18
C ALA A 19 13.96 32.42 -14.31
N CYS A 20 12.80 32.43 -13.63
CA CYS A 20 12.44 33.53 -12.73
C CYS A 20 12.49 33.04 -11.27
N GLN A 21 13.62 33.32 -10.63
CA GLN A 21 13.77 33.66 -9.21
C GLN A 21 12.97 34.96 -8.94
N SER A 22 12.36 35.28 -7.79
CA SER A 22 12.75 35.23 -6.36
C SER A 22 11.66 36.01 -5.56
N PRO A 23 11.77 36.33 -4.25
CA PRO A 23 12.31 35.62 -3.07
C PRO A 23 11.39 35.75 -1.81
N SER A 24 11.63 35.01 -0.72
CA SER A 24 12.20 35.48 0.57
C SER A 24 11.22 35.09 1.68
N ASP A 25 11.54 34.59 2.88
CA ASP A 25 12.72 34.27 3.68
C ASP A 25 12.22 33.20 4.67
N GLY A 26 12.96 32.29 5.31
CA GLY A 26 14.38 32.11 5.50
C GLY A 26 14.57 31.37 6.84
N LYS A 27 15.48 30.37 6.85
CA LYS A 27 16.29 29.87 7.99
C LYS A 27 15.55 29.20 9.17
N ASN A 28 16.07 28.16 9.84
CA ASN A 28 17.34 27.41 9.78
C ASN A 28 17.01 25.96 10.24
N ASN A 29 17.57 24.91 9.66
CA ASN A 29 18.86 24.25 9.92
C ASN A 29 19.03 23.70 11.35
N ASN A 30 18.76 22.41 11.56
CA ASN A 30 19.79 21.58 12.16
C ASN A 30 19.66 20.12 11.73
N LEU A 31 20.70 19.66 11.04
CA LEU A 31 20.98 18.26 10.74
C LEU A 31 21.91 17.77 11.86
N ASN A 32 21.49 16.78 12.66
CA ASN A 32 22.48 15.98 13.36
C ASN A 32 22.08 14.51 13.46
N THR A 33 22.92 13.72 12.83
CA THR A 33 23.07 12.27 12.88
C THR A 33 23.45 11.81 14.29
N ARG A 34 22.79 10.77 14.84
CA ARG A 34 23.45 9.58 15.45
C ARG A 34 22.46 8.62 16.13
N GLN A 35 22.51 7.38 15.63
CA GLN A 35 22.43 6.06 16.28
C GLN A 35 22.00 5.90 17.77
N THR A 36 21.10 4.91 17.92
CA THR A 36 21.09 3.78 18.90
C THR A 36 21.00 4.09 20.39
N THR A 37 19.94 3.64 21.07
CA THR A 37 19.92 2.51 22.04
C THR A 37 18.60 2.46 22.84
N ALA A 38 18.10 1.23 23.02
CA ALA A 38 17.46 0.67 24.21
C ALA A 38 16.22 1.33 24.85
N ASP A 39 15.18 0.50 24.90
CA ASP A 39 14.34 0.20 26.05
C ASP A 39 13.27 1.19 26.56
N SER A 40 12.05 0.62 26.58
CA SER A 40 11.11 0.64 27.69
C SER A 40 9.94 1.64 27.71
N VAL A 41 8.77 1.01 27.92
CA VAL A 41 7.55 1.48 28.59
C VAL A 41 6.44 2.08 27.71
N SER A 42 5.52 1.16 27.38
CA SER A 42 4.07 1.28 27.33
C SER A 42 3.43 2.48 28.05
N THR A 43 2.44 3.11 27.40
CA THR A 43 1.12 3.25 28.02
C THR A 43 0.00 3.38 26.98
N THR A 44 -0.94 2.46 27.11
CA THR A 44 -2.28 2.28 26.55
C THR A 44 -3.16 3.53 26.53
N LYS A 45 -3.96 3.71 25.47
CA LYS A 45 -5.36 4.19 25.55
C LYS A 45 -6.24 3.51 24.48
N GLU A 46 -6.92 2.45 24.92
CA GLU A 46 -8.26 1.97 24.53
C GLU A 46 -9.29 3.12 24.50
N SER A 47 -10.47 3.11 23.88
CA SER A 47 -11.30 2.09 23.22
C SER A 47 -12.48 2.84 22.55
N LYS A 48 -13.04 2.33 21.45
CA LYS A 48 -14.51 2.31 21.30
C LYS A 48 -14.99 1.10 20.51
N LYS A 49 -15.19 0.04 21.29
CA LYS A 49 -16.15 -1.07 21.19
C LYS A 49 -17.18 -0.99 20.03
N ALA A 50 -17.14 -1.98 19.14
CA ALA A 50 -18.33 -2.61 18.61
C ALA A 50 -18.38 -4.04 19.17
N VAL A 51 -19.43 -4.33 19.93
CA VAL A 51 -19.73 -5.65 20.50
C VAL A 51 -20.33 -6.50 19.39
N VAL A 52 -19.67 -7.60 19.03
CA VAL A 52 -20.32 -8.78 18.47
C VAL A 52 -19.70 -10.01 19.13
N ASP A 53 -20.61 -10.85 19.59
CA ASP A 53 -20.48 -12.07 20.36
C ASP A 53 -19.59 -13.14 19.68
N ASP A 54 -18.90 -13.90 20.53
CA ASP A 54 -18.04 -15.07 20.34
C ASP A 54 -17.58 -15.48 18.93
N THR A 55 -16.27 -15.30 18.67
CA THR A 55 -15.35 -16.38 18.26
C THR A 55 -13.94 -15.80 18.28
N SER A 56 -13.02 -16.41 19.05
CA SER A 56 -11.59 -16.07 19.10
C SER A 56 -10.98 -15.92 17.70
N ALA A 57 -10.86 -14.68 17.22
CA ALA A 57 -10.23 -14.38 15.95
C ALA A 57 -8.72 -14.26 16.19
N THR A 58 -7.94 -15.12 15.53
CA THR A 58 -6.48 -15.02 15.58
C THR A 58 -6.02 -13.99 14.56
N ILE A 59 -5.33 -12.95 15.03
CA ILE A 59 -4.80 -11.89 14.19
C ILE A 59 -3.28 -11.98 14.17
N VAL A 60 -2.70 -12.04 12.98
CA VAL A 60 -1.25 -12.08 12.75
C VAL A 60 -0.86 -10.94 11.83
N SER A 61 0.12 -10.13 12.23
CA SER A 61 0.70 -9.11 11.33
C SER A 61 1.46 -9.80 10.20
N VAL A 62 1.23 -9.34 8.97
CA VAL A 62 1.87 -9.85 7.75
C VAL A 62 2.31 -8.67 6.89
N ASP A 63 3.22 -8.93 5.96
CA ASP A 63 3.59 -7.98 4.91
C ASP A 63 3.61 -8.73 3.58
N LEU A 64 2.50 -8.65 2.83
CA LEU A 64 2.28 -9.42 1.62
C LEU A 64 1.66 -8.54 0.53
N GLY A 65 2.30 -8.50 -0.64
CA GLY A 65 1.69 -8.05 -1.88
C GLY A 65 0.91 -9.19 -2.53
N LEU A 66 -0.38 -8.96 -2.80
CA LEU A 66 -1.30 -9.94 -3.36
C LEU A 66 -2.05 -9.38 -4.56
N ALA A 67 -2.38 -10.26 -5.50
CA ALA A 67 -3.22 -9.97 -6.66
C ALA A 67 -4.54 -10.78 -6.59
N PRO A 68 -5.65 -10.25 -7.12
CA PRO A 68 -6.89 -11.00 -7.25
C PRO A 68 -6.71 -12.16 -8.24
N LYS A 69 -7.11 -13.37 -7.84
CA LYS A 69 -7.09 -14.55 -8.72
C LYS A 69 -8.04 -14.44 -9.90
N GLN A 70 -9.14 -13.72 -9.70
CA GLN A 70 -10.23 -13.62 -10.65
C GLN A 70 -10.93 -12.27 -10.55
N TYR A 71 -11.69 -11.95 -11.60
CA TYR A 71 -12.63 -10.83 -11.55
C TYR A 71 -13.66 -11.04 -10.44
N ASN A 72 -14.11 -9.95 -9.83
CA ASN A 72 -15.10 -9.92 -8.74
C ASN A 72 -14.58 -10.41 -7.37
N ALA A 73 -13.29 -10.25 -7.07
CA ALA A 73 -12.84 -10.34 -5.68
C ALA A 73 -13.66 -9.37 -4.81
N ARG A 74 -14.12 -9.85 -3.66
CA ARG A 74 -15.02 -9.11 -2.79
C ARG A 74 -14.23 -8.22 -1.84
N VAL A 75 -14.71 -6.99 -1.70
CA VAL A 75 -14.23 -6.05 -0.68
C VAL A 75 -15.25 -6.02 0.44
N LEU A 76 -14.79 -6.33 1.64
CA LEU A 76 -15.63 -6.50 2.81
C LEU A 76 -15.40 -5.35 3.80
N SER A 77 -16.43 -4.98 4.55
CA SER A 77 -16.34 -4.01 5.65
C SER A 77 -15.91 -4.65 6.97
N GLN A 78 -16.02 -5.98 7.07
CA GLN A 78 -15.65 -6.79 8.22
C GLN A 78 -15.06 -8.14 7.76
N PRO A 79 -14.33 -8.88 8.61
CA PRO A 79 -13.82 -10.22 8.29
C PRO A 79 -14.93 -11.28 8.29
N ASN A 80 -15.96 -11.07 7.47
CA ASN A 80 -17.12 -11.93 7.29
C ASN A 80 -17.49 -11.91 5.79
N PRO A 81 -17.64 -13.07 5.13
CA PRO A 81 -17.85 -13.15 3.69
C PRO A 81 -19.20 -12.58 3.22
N ARG A 82 -20.14 -12.34 4.15
CA ARG A 82 -21.44 -11.71 3.88
C ARG A 82 -21.43 -10.19 4.08
N SER A 83 -20.36 -9.65 4.66
CA SER A 83 -20.26 -8.22 5.02
C SER A 83 -19.58 -7.43 3.90
N ILE A 84 -20.25 -7.34 2.74
CA ILE A 84 -19.75 -6.58 1.59
C ILE A 84 -19.69 -5.09 1.97
N HIS A 85 -18.62 -4.41 1.57
CA HIS A 85 -18.47 -2.98 1.83
C HIS A 85 -19.47 -2.17 0.99
N PRO A 86 -20.21 -1.18 1.55
CA PRO A 86 -21.24 -0.44 0.80
C PRO A 86 -20.75 0.22 -0.50
N ASP A 87 -19.57 0.85 -0.48
CA ASP A 87 -18.95 1.42 -1.70
C ASP A 87 -18.63 0.38 -2.79
N TRP A 88 -18.65 -0.91 -2.45
CA TRP A 88 -18.25 -2.02 -3.30
C TRP A 88 -19.39 -2.99 -3.64
N GLU A 89 -20.61 -2.77 -3.14
CA GLU A 89 -21.76 -3.64 -3.42
C GLU A 89 -22.07 -3.75 -4.92
N GLN A 90 -21.90 -2.65 -5.65
CA GLN A 90 -22.13 -2.59 -7.09
C GLN A 90 -20.84 -2.46 -7.91
N SER A 91 -19.69 -2.46 -7.25
CA SER A 91 -18.38 -2.33 -7.90
C SER A 91 -17.69 -3.68 -8.00
N LYS A 92 -16.92 -3.88 -9.07
CA LYS A 92 -16.18 -5.12 -9.30
C LYS A 92 -14.69 -4.84 -9.27
N LEU A 93 -13.96 -5.58 -8.44
CA LEU A 93 -12.51 -5.63 -8.54
C LEU A 93 -12.10 -6.38 -9.81
N GLY A 94 -11.29 -5.71 -10.64
CA GLY A 94 -10.59 -6.34 -11.74
C GLY A 94 -9.30 -7.01 -11.29
N THR A 95 -8.69 -7.82 -12.14
CA THR A 95 -7.42 -8.51 -11.87
C THR A 95 -6.21 -7.57 -11.82
N SER A 96 -6.33 -6.33 -12.30
CA SER A 96 -5.27 -5.32 -12.27
C SER A 96 -5.17 -4.54 -10.95
N TRP A 97 -5.97 -4.91 -9.94
CA TRP A 97 -5.88 -4.33 -8.60
C TRP A 97 -4.82 -5.04 -7.78
N SER A 98 -4.27 -4.36 -6.77
CA SER A 98 -3.26 -4.95 -5.89
C SER A 98 -3.63 -4.72 -4.43
N LEU A 99 -3.37 -5.71 -3.58
CA LEU A 99 -3.57 -5.65 -2.14
C LEU A 99 -2.22 -5.74 -1.43
N PHE A 100 -1.94 -4.77 -0.56
CA PHE A 100 -0.86 -4.85 0.42
C PHE A 100 -1.45 -5.23 1.78
N ALA A 101 -1.46 -6.53 2.06
CA ALA A 101 -1.98 -7.08 3.29
C ALA A 101 -1.04 -6.80 4.47
N LYS A 102 -1.58 -6.23 5.54
CA LYS A 102 -0.88 -5.88 6.78
C LYS A 102 -1.24 -6.81 7.94
N LYS A 103 -2.43 -7.40 7.88
CA LYS A 103 -2.88 -8.38 8.87
C LYS A 103 -3.56 -9.55 8.18
N LYS A 104 -3.36 -10.74 8.75
CA LYS A 104 -4.09 -11.96 8.46
C LYS A 104 -4.99 -12.26 9.65
N ILE A 105 -6.28 -12.38 9.40
CA ILE A 105 -7.31 -12.63 10.42
C ILE A 105 -7.88 -14.01 10.14
N THR A 106 -7.87 -14.89 11.13
CA THR A 106 -8.47 -16.23 11.04
C THR A 106 -9.58 -16.33 12.07
N ASN A 107 -10.79 -16.63 11.64
CA ASN A 107 -11.96 -16.79 12.49
C ASN A 107 -12.83 -17.98 12.02
N ALA A 108 -14.02 -18.16 12.60
CA ALA A 108 -14.95 -19.23 12.22
C ALA A 108 -15.39 -19.19 10.73
N HIS A 109 -15.33 -18.03 10.07
CA HIS A 109 -15.73 -17.89 8.68
C HIS A 109 -14.60 -18.17 7.68
N GLY A 110 -13.36 -18.30 8.16
CA GLY A 110 -12.19 -18.60 7.34
C GLY A 110 -11.05 -17.61 7.57
N VAL A 111 -10.27 -17.38 6.51
CA VAL A 111 -9.07 -16.55 6.53
C VAL A 111 -9.31 -15.29 5.72
N PHE A 112 -8.98 -14.15 6.32
CA PHE A 112 -9.13 -12.83 5.75
C PHE A 112 -7.83 -12.06 5.81
N TYR A 113 -7.68 -11.10 4.91
CA TYR A 113 -6.63 -10.09 4.94
C TYR A 113 -7.22 -8.72 5.21
N GLU A 114 -6.50 -7.92 5.99
CA GLU A 114 -6.75 -6.49 6.16
C GLU A 114 -5.52 -5.75 5.64
N GLY A 115 -5.72 -4.69 4.85
CA GLY A 115 -4.61 -4.01 4.20
C GLY A 115 -5.00 -2.84 3.31
N ASP A 116 -4.01 -2.36 2.56
CA ASP A 116 -4.17 -1.26 1.63
C ASP A 116 -4.51 -1.81 0.24
N LEU A 117 -5.64 -1.37 -0.31
CA LEU A 117 -6.06 -1.68 -1.66
C LEU A 117 -5.57 -0.60 -2.61
N LEU A 118 -4.86 -1.00 -3.66
CA LEU A 118 -4.37 -0.11 -4.71
C LEU A 118 -5.14 -0.33 -6.00
N SER A 119 -5.56 0.79 -6.59
CA SER A 119 -6.13 0.84 -7.92
C SER A 119 -5.11 0.46 -9.00
N PRO A 120 -5.56 0.05 -10.19
CA PRO A 120 -4.67 -0.22 -11.33
C PRO A 120 -3.82 0.99 -11.77
N ARG A 121 -4.18 2.19 -11.32
CA ARG A 121 -3.44 3.44 -11.56
C ARG A 121 -2.43 3.76 -10.45
N GLY A 122 -2.24 2.87 -9.48
CA GLY A 122 -1.33 3.04 -8.35
C GLY A 122 -1.87 3.86 -7.18
N GLY A 123 -3.08 4.43 -7.29
CA GLY A 123 -3.71 5.17 -6.19
C GLY A 123 -4.26 4.24 -5.12
N LYS A 124 -4.00 4.56 -3.84
CA LYS A 124 -4.59 3.86 -2.69
C LYS A 124 -6.06 4.23 -2.51
N MET A 125 -6.87 3.26 -2.12
CA MET A 125 -8.26 3.49 -1.75
C MET A 125 -8.36 3.94 -0.29
N ASP A 126 -8.87 5.15 -0.06
CA ASP A 126 -8.79 5.81 1.26
C ASP A 126 -9.99 5.58 2.17
N LYS A 127 -11.08 4.97 1.67
CA LYS A 127 -12.30 4.75 2.47
C LYS A 127 -12.25 3.49 3.37
N GLY A 128 -11.06 2.92 3.58
CA GLY A 128 -10.87 1.72 4.41
C GLY A 128 -10.93 2.00 5.92
N PRO A 129 -11.12 0.96 6.76
CA PRO A 129 -10.49 -0.35 6.61
C PRO A 129 -11.25 -1.31 5.68
N TYR A 130 -10.50 -2.02 4.83
CA TYR A 130 -11.03 -3.04 3.94
C TYR A 130 -10.54 -4.43 4.33
N PHE A 131 -11.44 -5.40 4.20
CA PHE A 131 -11.17 -6.80 4.45
C PHE A 131 -11.36 -7.62 3.17
N PHE A 132 -10.56 -8.66 3.01
CA PHE A 132 -10.48 -9.46 1.79
C PHE A 132 -10.44 -10.94 2.12
N ILE A 133 -11.12 -11.77 1.33
CA ILE A 133 -11.16 -13.22 1.56
C ILE A 133 -9.89 -13.85 1.02
N ALA A 134 -9.07 -14.47 1.86
CA ALA A 134 -7.73 -14.91 1.47
C ALA A 134 -7.71 -15.87 0.27
N SER A 135 -8.74 -16.71 0.09
CA SER A 135 -8.82 -17.65 -1.03
C SER A 135 -8.96 -16.97 -2.39
N GLU A 136 -9.45 -15.73 -2.44
CA GLU A 136 -9.66 -14.94 -3.68
C GLU A 136 -8.38 -14.23 -4.16
N TRP A 137 -7.31 -14.30 -3.36
CA TRP A 137 -6.05 -13.59 -3.61
C TRP A 137 -4.87 -14.55 -3.64
N GLU A 138 -3.87 -14.22 -4.44
CA GLU A 138 -2.62 -14.96 -4.51
C GLU A 138 -1.42 -14.04 -4.56
N LYS A 139 -0.24 -14.62 -4.34
CA LYS A 139 1.00 -13.91 -4.59
C LYS A 139 1.16 -13.77 -6.11
N PRO A 140 1.47 -12.56 -6.62
CA PRO A 140 1.76 -12.36 -8.03
C PRO A 140 2.99 -13.15 -8.50
#